data_AF-A0AAV2SUU3-F1
#
_entry.id   AF-A0AAV2SUU3-F1
#
_cell.length_a   1.000
_cell.length_b   1.000
_cell.length_c   1.000
_cell.angle_alpha   90.00
_cell.angle_beta   90.00
_cell.angle_gamma   90.00
#
_symmetry.space_group_name_H-M   'P 1'
#
loop_
_entity.id
_entity.type
_entity.pdbx_description
1 polymer ?
#
loop_
_entity_poly.entity_id
_entity_poly.type
_entity_poly.pdbx_seq_one_letter_code
_entity_poly.pdbx_strand_id
1 'polypeptide(L)'
;MGDGCTLILDICAPPELHLMQDIVKLIYDKMHKECPGVSLWLERIHIKPKNYHHGTFVDNDCLKRLKNTDSLQQMADLNIQKYVHILRALHLIVTSCFGMKWDPQYKTYINEFKDLFIDLGISITPKVHILTEHVPEFIEKHGLSLDWYSEQALESVHYDFLRNCWEKQGFKRSLVHPDYAENLMKAVIVYSLKNIL
;
A
#
# COMPACT_ATOMS: atom_id res chain seq x y z
N MET A 1 2.88 18.15 22.77
CA MET A 1 2.59 19.25 21.82
C MET A 1 3.90 19.54 21.12
N GLY A 2 4.03 19.17 19.84
CA GLY A 2 5.22 19.49 19.05
C GLY A 2 5.28 20.99 18.79
N ASP A 3 6.46 21.59 18.88
CA ASP A 3 6.68 22.93 18.39
C ASP A 3 6.41 22.96 16.86
N GLY A 4 5.96 24.10 16.34
CA GLY A 4 5.63 24.24 14.92
C GLY A 4 6.84 24.18 13.96
N CYS A 5 8.00 23.69 14.43
CA CYS A 5 9.25 23.60 13.68
C CYS A 5 9.56 22.17 13.22
N THR A 6 8.87 21.16 13.75
CA THR A 6 9.09 19.77 13.36
C THR A 6 8.22 19.41 12.15
N LEU A 7 8.84 19.08 11.01
CA LEU A 7 8.09 18.58 9.85
C LEU A 7 7.60 17.16 10.13
N ILE A 8 6.40 16.80 9.66
CA ILE A 8 5.86 15.44 9.84
C ILE A 8 6.81 14.38 9.25
N LEU A 9 7.51 14.74 8.17
CA LEU A 9 8.51 13.89 7.51
C LEU A 9 9.75 13.61 8.39
N ASP A 10 9.99 14.39 9.45
CA ASP A 10 11.03 14.09 10.44
C ASP A 10 10.61 13.04 11.48
N ILE A 11 9.31 12.80 11.59
CA ILE A 11 8.72 11.95 12.64
C ILE A 11 8.29 10.62 12.05
N CYS A 12 7.73 10.64 10.84
CA CYS A 12 7.13 9.46 10.22
C CYS A 12 7.47 9.39 8.73
N ALA A 13 7.97 8.24 8.30
CA ALA A 13 8.19 7.96 6.90
C ALA A 13 6.85 7.83 6.14
N PRO A 14 6.81 8.18 4.85
CA PRO A 14 5.64 7.91 4.01
C PRO A 14 5.23 6.43 4.04
N PRO A 15 3.93 6.12 4.19
CA PRO A 15 3.44 4.76 4.40
C PRO A 15 3.39 3.97 3.09
N GLU A 16 4.54 3.47 2.61
CA GLU A 16 4.73 2.91 1.26
C GLU A 16 3.65 1.88 0.87
N LEU A 17 3.27 1.05 1.84
CA LEU A 17 2.33 -0.05 1.69
C LEU A 17 0.94 0.48 1.37
N HIS A 18 0.46 1.35 2.26
CA HIS A 18 -0.85 1.95 2.19
C HIS A 18 -0.98 2.96 1.05
N LEU A 19 0.11 3.60 0.62
CA LEU A 19 0.13 4.43 -0.59
C LEU A 19 -0.13 3.56 -1.83
N MET A 20 0.61 2.47 -2.00
CA MET A 20 0.44 1.57 -3.14
C MET A 20 -0.96 0.94 -3.16
N GLN A 21 -1.44 0.40 -2.04
CA GLN A 21 -2.75 -0.25 -1.94
C GLN A 21 -3.89 0.65 -2.40
N ASP A 22 -3.97 1.86 -1.86
CA ASP A 22 -5.09 2.75 -2.13
C ASP A 22 -5.04 3.34 -3.53
N ILE A 23 -3.84 3.63 -4.05
CA ILE A 23 -3.71 4.18 -5.41
C ILE A 23 -4.05 3.12 -6.44
N VAL A 24 -3.55 1.88 -6.29
CA VAL A 24 -3.95 0.75 -7.15
C VAL A 24 -5.45 0.51 -7.06
N LYS A 25 -6.04 0.64 -5.87
CA LYS A 25 -7.49 0.53 -5.69
C LYS A 25 -8.25 1.61 -6.45
N LEU A 26 -7.85 2.85 -6.29
CA LEU A 26 -8.48 3.99 -6.93
C LEU A 26 -8.45 3.89 -8.46
N ILE A 27 -7.30 3.50 -9.03
CA ILE A 27 -7.14 3.25 -10.47
C ILE A 27 -8.04 2.09 -10.91
N TYR A 28 -8.08 1.00 -10.14
CA TYR A 28 -8.92 -0.16 -10.45
C TYR A 28 -10.41 0.16 -10.41
N ASP A 29 -10.89 0.89 -9.40
CA ASP A 29 -12.30 1.25 -9.25
C ASP A 29 -12.77 2.09 -10.45
N LYS A 30 -11.93 3.05 -10.88
CA LYS A 30 -12.17 3.89 -12.06
C LYS A 30 -12.17 3.04 -13.34
N MET A 31 -11.19 2.15 -13.48
CA MET A 31 -11.09 1.20 -14.60
C MET A 31 -12.31 0.27 -14.69
N HIS A 32 -12.73 -0.31 -13.57
CA HIS A 32 -13.89 -1.21 -13.50
C HIS A 32 -15.20 -0.49 -13.82
N LYS A 33 -15.33 0.79 -13.42
CA LYS A 33 -16.49 1.61 -13.78
C LYS A 33 -16.60 1.87 -15.28
N GLU A 34 -15.47 2.05 -15.97
CA GLU A 34 -15.44 2.32 -17.41
C GLU A 34 -15.41 1.04 -18.26
N CYS A 35 -14.77 -0.02 -17.77
CA CYS A 35 -14.66 -1.31 -18.43
C CYS A 35 -14.90 -2.46 -17.44
N PRO A 36 -16.16 -2.84 -17.18
CA PRO A 36 -16.50 -3.90 -16.23
C PRO A 36 -15.87 -5.27 -16.56
N GLY A 37 -15.51 -5.50 -17.83
CA GLY A 37 -14.81 -6.70 -18.29
C GLY A 37 -13.45 -6.92 -17.62
N VAL A 38 -12.87 -5.90 -16.99
CA VAL A 38 -11.59 -6.01 -16.28
C VAL A 38 -11.62 -6.98 -15.08
N SER A 39 -12.80 -7.30 -14.57
CA SER A 39 -12.95 -8.35 -13.55
C SER A 39 -12.48 -9.72 -14.04
N LEU A 40 -12.61 -10.02 -15.34
CA LEU A 40 -12.11 -11.26 -15.94
C LEU A 40 -10.58 -11.31 -15.94
N TRP A 41 -9.90 -10.16 -16.04
CA TRP A 41 -8.45 -10.10 -15.91
C TRP A 41 -7.99 -10.44 -14.50
N LEU A 42 -8.69 -9.93 -13.47
CA LEU A 42 -8.38 -10.29 -12.07
C LEU A 42 -8.49 -11.80 -11.82
N GLU A 43 -9.50 -12.44 -12.38
CA GLU A 43 -9.67 -13.90 -12.28
C GLU A 43 -8.51 -14.66 -12.94
N ARG A 44 -8.04 -14.20 -14.11
CA ARG A 44 -6.90 -14.80 -14.82
C ARG A 44 -5.60 -14.71 -14.05
N ILE A 45 -5.37 -13.62 -13.32
CA ILE A 45 -4.19 -13.46 -12.45
C ILE A 45 -4.41 -14.05 -11.05
N HIS A 46 -5.47 -14.86 -10.87
CA HIS A 46 -5.85 -15.55 -9.65
C HIS A 46 -6.09 -14.65 -8.43
N ILE A 47 -6.50 -13.40 -8.67
CA ILE A 47 -6.90 -12.49 -7.60
C ILE A 47 -8.41 -12.61 -7.41
N LYS A 48 -8.81 -13.25 -6.30
CA LYS A 48 -10.23 -13.51 -6.01
C LYS A 48 -10.91 -12.24 -5.47
N PRO A 49 -12.10 -11.87 -5.98
CA PRO A 49 -12.89 -10.76 -5.44
C PRO A 49 -13.39 -10.94 -4.00
N LYS A 50 -13.19 -12.11 -3.37
CA LYS A 50 -13.71 -12.39 -2.00
C LYS A 50 -13.19 -11.41 -0.93
N ASN A 51 -12.06 -10.74 -1.16
CA ASN A 51 -11.53 -9.68 -0.29
C ASN A 51 -12.05 -8.27 -0.65
N TYR A 52 -12.80 -8.13 -1.75
CA TYR A 52 -13.29 -6.86 -2.27
C TYR A 52 -14.55 -6.36 -1.56
N HIS A 53 -15.33 -7.26 -0.94
CA HIS A 53 -16.57 -6.91 -0.24
C HIS A 53 -16.37 -6.01 1.00
N HIS A 54 -15.13 -5.88 1.50
CA HIS A 54 -14.76 -4.93 2.57
C HIS A 54 -13.56 -4.03 2.19
N GLY A 55 -13.30 -3.88 0.89
CA GLY A 55 -12.71 -2.65 0.36
C GLY A 55 -11.20 -2.41 0.50
N THR A 56 -10.35 -3.44 0.68
CA THR A 56 -8.89 -3.22 0.68
C THR A 56 -8.16 -4.31 -0.12
N PHE A 57 -7.20 -3.91 -0.96
CA PHE A 57 -6.29 -4.85 -1.62
C PHE A 57 -5.12 -5.18 -0.69
N VAL A 58 -4.75 -6.46 -0.61
CA VAL A 58 -3.58 -6.91 0.16
C VAL A 58 -2.33 -6.67 -0.68
N ASP A 59 -1.17 -6.38 -0.06
CA ASP A 59 0.05 -5.96 -0.76
C ASP A 59 0.54 -6.89 -1.86
N ASN A 60 0.50 -8.19 -1.57
CA ASN A 60 0.87 -9.20 -2.55
C ASN A 60 -0.04 -9.14 -3.78
N ASP A 61 -1.31 -8.74 -3.63
CA ASP A 61 -2.23 -8.60 -4.76
C ASP A 61 -1.95 -7.31 -5.56
N CYS A 62 -1.54 -6.23 -4.90
CA CYS A 62 -1.12 -4.99 -5.58
C CYS A 62 0.16 -5.18 -6.39
N LEU A 63 1.21 -5.77 -5.81
CA LEU A 63 2.45 -6.07 -6.53
C LEU A 63 2.20 -7.06 -7.68
N LYS A 64 1.35 -8.07 -7.48
CA LYS A 64 0.95 -8.98 -8.57
C LYS A 64 0.25 -8.24 -9.70
N ARG A 65 -0.65 -7.30 -9.41
CA ARG A 65 -1.32 -6.50 -10.46
C ARG A 65 -0.32 -5.68 -11.25
N LEU A 66 0.54 -4.93 -10.56
CA LEU A 66 1.57 -4.11 -11.18
C LEU A 66 2.47 -4.94 -12.10
N LYS A 67 2.91 -6.12 -11.64
CA LYS A 67 3.73 -7.07 -12.43
C LYS A 67 2.99 -7.70 -13.61
N ASN A 68 1.66 -7.82 -13.56
CA ASN A 68 0.86 -8.46 -14.61
C ASN A 68 0.16 -7.44 -15.53
N THR A 69 0.54 -6.16 -15.48
CA THR A 69 -0.04 -5.09 -16.30
C THR A 69 0.05 -5.38 -17.81
N ASP A 70 1.07 -6.12 -18.26
CA ASP A 70 1.20 -6.49 -19.69
C ASP A 70 0.08 -7.43 -20.16
N SER A 71 -0.41 -8.31 -19.28
CA SER A 71 -1.55 -9.19 -19.59
C SER A 71 -2.88 -8.43 -19.66
N LEU A 72 -2.99 -7.30 -18.97
CA LEU A 72 -4.14 -6.39 -19.07
C LEU A 72 -4.18 -5.74 -20.46
N GLN A 73 -3.02 -5.41 -21.03
CA GLN A 73 -2.92 -4.82 -22.38
C GLN A 73 -3.52 -5.74 -23.46
N GLN A 74 -3.53 -7.05 -23.24
CA GLN A 74 -4.07 -8.04 -24.18
C GLN A 74 -5.60 -8.08 -24.23
N MET A 75 -6.31 -7.33 -23.38
CA MET A 75 -7.78 -7.26 -23.40
C MET A 75 -8.35 -6.50 -24.62
N ALA A 76 -7.51 -5.97 -25.52
CA ALA A 76 -7.86 -5.38 -26.81
C ALA A 76 -8.82 -4.17 -26.81
N ASP A 77 -9.08 -3.57 -25.66
CA ASP A 77 -9.85 -2.32 -25.54
C ASP A 77 -8.91 -1.11 -25.47
N LEU A 78 -9.10 -0.14 -26.38
CA LEU A 78 -8.33 1.11 -26.38
C LEU A 78 -8.52 1.89 -25.08
N ASN A 79 -9.69 1.78 -24.44
CA ASN A 79 -9.97 2.44 -23.17
C ASN A 79 -9.14 1.88 -22.01
N ILE A 80 -8.61 0.66 -22.14
CA ILE A 80 -7.75 0.02 -21.13
C ILE A 80 -6.31 0.55 -21.19
N GLN A 81 -5.86 1.06 -22.35
CA GLN A 81 -4.45 1.46 -22.54
C GLN A 81 -4.01 2.56 -21.57
N LYS A 82 -4.85 3.58 -21.31
CA LYS A 82 -4.54 4.62 -20.32
C LYS A 82 -4.31 4.06 -18.91
N TYR A 83 -5.06 3.01 -18.53
CA TYR A 83 -4.88 2.31 -17.26
C TYR A 83 -3.61 1.46 -17.24
N VAL A 84 -3.25 0.84 -18.36
CA VAL A 84 -1.99 0.11 -18.51
C VAL A 84 -0.80 1.07 -18.32
N HIS A 85 -0.84 2.25 -18.96
CA HIS A 85 0.22 3.24 -18.85
C HIS A 85 0.40 3.75 -17.41
N ILE A 86 -0.68 4.16 -16.75
CA ILE A 86 -0.58 4.66 -15.37
C ILE A 86 -0.18 3.58 -14.37
N LEU A 87 -0.61 2.32 -14.55
CA LEU A 87 -0.18 1.19 -13.71
C LEU A 87 1.30 0.87 -13.91
N ARG A 88 1.84 0.98 -15.13
CA ARG A 88 3.28 0.86 -15.39
C ARG A 88 4.07 2.01 -14.76
N ALA A 89 3.59 3.25 -14.90
CA ALA A 89 4.22 4.41 -14.26
C ALA A 89 4.26 4.25 -12.73
N LEU A 90 3.15 3.81 -12.12
CA LEU A 90 3.11 3.50 -10.70
C LEU A 90 4.08 2.35 -10.33
N HIS A 91 4.17 1.31 -11.15
CA HIS A 91 5.10 0.22 -10.93
C HIS A 91 6.56 0.70 -10.90
N LEU A 92 6.93 1.59 -11.83
CA LEU A 92 8.27 2.19 -11.87
C LEU A 92 8.56 3.00 -10.62
N ILE A 93 7.60 3.78 -10.10
CA ILE A 93 7.76 4.50 -8.83
C ILE A 93 8.00 3.53 -7.68
N VAL A 94 7.18 2.48 -7.57
CA VAL A 94 7.35 1.47 -6.51
C VAL A 94 8.72 0.82 -6.59
N THR A 95 9.19 0.40 -7.77
CA THR A 95 10.50 -0.24 -7.89
C THR A 95 11.67 0.73 -7.74
N SER A 96 11.47 2.03 -7.99
CA SER A 96 12.50 3.06 -7.89
C SER A 96 12.57 3.77 -6.54
N CYS A 97 11.52 3.71 -5.71
CA CYS A 97 11.45 4.44 -4.44
C CYS A 97 11.31 3.52 -3.22
N PHE A 98 10.64 2.36 -3.38
CA PHE A 98 10.21 1.51 -2.25
C PHE A 98 11.11 0.29 -2.06
N GLY A 99 12.18 0.14 -2.85
CA GLY A 99 13.19 -0.91 -2.65
C GLY A 99 14.36 -0.44 -1.78
N MET A 100 15.31 -1.32 -1.46
CA MET A 100 16.53 -0.97 -0.67
C MET A 100 17.43 0.10 -1.29
N LYS A 101 17.30 0.34 -2.59
CA LYS A 101 17.99 1.41 -3.32
C LYS A 101 16.96 2.21 -4.10
N TRP A 102 17.20 3.50 -4.21
CA TRP A 102 16.42 4.32 -5.12
C TRP A 102 17.05 4.39 -6.51
N ASP A 103 16.25 4.72 -7.51
CA ASP A 103 16.74 5.09 -8.85
C ASP A 103 16.91 6.61 -8.91
N PRO A 104 18.07 7.18 -9.29
CA PRO A 104 18.24 8.63 -9.44
C PRO A 104 17.20 9.32 -10.35
N GLN A 105 16.55 8.58 -11.24
CA GLN A 105 15.51 9.09 -12.15
C GLN A 105 14.10 9.08 -11.53
N TYR A 106 13.93 8.69 -10.27
CA TYR A 106 12.62 8.52 -9.63
C TYR A 106 11.70 9.75 -9.77
N LYS A 107 12.25 10.97 -9.72
CA LYS A 107 11.46 12.21 -9.90
C LYS A 107 10.81 12.28 -11.27
N THR A 108 11.48 11.79 -12.32
CA THR A 108 10.94 11.73 -13.67
C THR A 108 9.75 10.77 -13.72
N TYR A 109 9.87 9.60 -13.10
CA TYR A 109 8.77 8.63 -13.03
C TYR A 109 7.57 9.17 -12.25
N ILE A 110 7.81 9.92 -11.18
CA ILE A 110 6.76 10.60 -10.41
C ILE A 110 6.05 11.67 -11.24
N ASN A 111 6.78 12.47 -12.00
CA ASN A 111 6.18 13.50 -12.86
C ASN A 111 5.36 12.86 -13.99
N GLU A 112 5.87 11.82 -14.65
CA GLU A 112 5.12 11.07 -15.66
C GLU A 112 3.83 10.48 -15.08
N PHE A 113 3.89 9.91 -13.87
CA PHE A 113 2.70 9.44 -13.18
C PHE A 113 1.72 10.56 -12.84
N LYS A 114 2.20 11.74 -12.39
CA LYS A 114 1.33 12.91 -12.12
C LYS A 114 0.53 13.28 -13.36
N ASP A 115 1.19 13.41 -14.51
CA ASP A 115 0.56 13.77 -15.78
C ASP A 115 -0.50 12.74 -16.18
N LEU A 116 -0.13 11.45 -16.17
CA LEU A 116 -1.05 10.35 -16.48
C LEU A 116 -2.24 10.28 -15.51
N PHE A 117 -2.04 10.61 -14.23
CA PHE A 117 -3.10 10.58 -13.21
C PHE A 117 -4.10 11.71 -13.42
N ILE A 118 -3.62 12.91 -13.77
CA ILE A 118 -4.47 14.06 -14.12
C ILE A 118 -5.30 13.73 -15.37
N ASP A 119 -4.67 13.16 -16.40
CA ASP A 119 -5.36 12.75 -17.64
C ASP A 119 -6.44 11.69 -17.42
N LEU A 120 -6.31 10.88 -16.38
CA LEU A 120 -7.32 9.90 -16.00
C LEU A 120 -8.60 10.53 -15.41
N GLY A 121 -8.55 11.82 -15.07
CA GLY A 121 -9.67 12.57 -14.51
C GLY A 121 -10.11 12.10 -13.13
N ILE A 122 -9.16 11.58 -12.33
CA ILE A 122 -9.40 11.19 -10.94
C ILE A 122 -8.96 12.33 -10.02
N SER A 123 -9.76 12.66 -9.01
CA SER A 123 -9.37 13.64 -8.00
C SER A 123 -8.12 13.19 -7.23
N ILE A 124 -7.18 14.11 -7.04
CA ILE A 124 -5.98 13.88 -6.25
C ILE A 124 -6.39 13.63 -4.79
N THR A 125 -6.10 12.44 -4.29
CA THR A 125 -6.31 12.09 -2.88
C THR A 125 -5.09 12.47 -2.04
N PRO A 126 -5.21 12.56 -0.71
CA PRO A 126 -4.06 12.79 0.16
C PRO A 126 -2.92 11.78 -0.07
N LYS A 127 -3.24 10.52 -0.37
CA LYS A 127 -2.24 9.49 -0.66
C LYS A 127 -1.51 9.73 -1.98
N VAL A 128 -2.23 10.16 -3.02
CA VAL A 128 -1.59 10.57 -4.28
C VAL A 128 -0.69 11.78 -4.05
N HIS A 129 -1.13 12.77 -3.26
CA HIS A 129 -0.30 13.92 -2.90
C HIS A 129 0.96 13.50 -2.13
N ILE A 130 0.83 12.63 -1.12
CA ILE A 130 1.98 12.10 -0.37
C ILE A 130 2.96 11.39 -1.30
N LEU A 131 2.48 10.50 -2.19
CA LEU A 131 3.33 9.80 -3.14
C LEU A 131 4.11 10.77 -4.06
N THR A 132 3.47 11.86 -4.44
CA THR A 132 3.95 12.67 -5.56
C THR A 132 4.70 13.94 -5.14
N GLU A 133 4.51 14.40 -3.89
CA GLU A 133 5.25 15.52 -3.30
C GLU A 133 6.16 15.07 -2.15
N HIS A 134 5.62 14.30 -1.19
CA HIS A 134 6.33 14.00 0.06
C HIS A 134 7.30 12.83 -0.01
N VAL A 135 7.06 11.84 -0.89
CA VAL A 135 8.04 10.77 -1.12
C VAL A 135 9.36 11.34 -1.70
N PRO A 136 9.33 12.21 -2.73
CA PRO A 136 10.53 12.92 -3.18
C PRO A 136 11.24 13.70 -2.07
N GLU A 137 10.50 14.50 -1.31
CA GLU A 137 11.04 15.32 -0.21
C GLU A 137 11.74 14.45 0.85
N PHE A 138 11.10 13.33 1.24
CA PHE A 138 11.65 12.40 2.22
C PHE A 138 12.94 11.77 1.73
N ILE A 139 12.93 11.27 0.49
CA ILE A 139 14.08 10.68 -0.19
C ILE A 139 15.23 11.70 -0.21
N GLU A 140 15.02 12.91 -0.73
CA GLU A 140 16.06 13.95 -0.81
C GLU A 140 16.64 14.31 0.55
N LYS A 141 15.80 14.36 1.58
CA LYS A 141 16.20 14.73 2.93
C LYS A 141 17.05 13.66 3.61
N HIS A 142 16.64 12.40 3.50
CA HIS A 142 17.25 11.31 4.28
C HIS A 142 18.35 10.58 3.51
N GLY A 143 18.43 10.70 2.18
CA GLY A 143 19.41 9.94 1.40
C GLY A 143 19.11 8.44 1.36
N LEU A 144 17.92 8.03 1.79
CA LEU A 144 17.51 6.64 1.99
C LEU A 144 16.18 6.39 1.29
N SER A 145 16.00 5.15 0.84
CA SER A 145 14.72 4.67 0.30
C SER A 145 13.73 4.31 1.40
N LEU A 146 12.46 4.12 1.03
CA LEU A 146 11.39 3.85 2.01
C LEU A 146 11.47 2.47 2.66
N ASP A 147 12.16 1.51 2.05
CA ASP A 147 12.30 0.14 2.60
C ASP A 147 13.04 0.13 3.95
N TRP A 148 13.91 1.11 4.20
CA TRP A 148 14.56 1.30 5.51
C TRP A 148 13.57 1.61 6.64
N TYR A 149 12.36 2.03 6.28
CA TYR A 149 11.26 2.38 7.16
C TYR A 149 10.03 1.50 6.87
N SER A 150 10.24 0.30 6.32
CA SER A 150 9.16 -0.51 5.75
C SER A 150 8.05 -0.82 6.76
N GLU A 151 6.83 -0.45 6.38
CA GLU A 151 5.61 -0.82 7.11
C GLU A 151 5.38 -2.33 7.11
N GLN A 152 5.96 -3.07 6.16
CA GLN A 152 5.76 -4.51 6.04
C GLN A 152 6.25 -5.27 7.27
N ALA A 153 7.36 -4.81 7.86
CA ALA A 153 7.87 -5.41 9.09
C ALA A 153 6.87 -5.28 10.23
N LEU A 154 6.28 -4.09 10.39
CA LEU A 154 5.28 -3.82 11.43
C LEU A 154 3.98 -4.59 11.18
N GLU A 155 3.49 -4.61 9.94
CA GLU A 155 2.30 -5.38 9.56
C GLU A 155 2.48 -6.88 9.79
N SER A 156 3.68 -7.41 9.55
CA SER A 156 4.01 -8.82 9.84
C SER A 156 3.90 -9.13 11.33
N VAL A 157 4.46 -8.27 12.18
CA VAL A 157 4.36 -8.40 13.64
C VAL A 157 2.91 -8.26 14.11
N HIS A 158 2.16 -7.31 13.56
CA HIS A 158 0.74 -7.14 13.86
C HIS A 158 -0.06 -8.40 13.51
N TYR A 159 0.15 -8.96 12.31
CA TYR A 159 -0.51 -10.17 11.88
C TYR A 159 -0.17 -11.36 12.79
N ASP A 160 1.10 -11.55 13.12
CA ASP A 160 1.54 -12.63 14.00
C ASP A 160 0.97 -12.48 15.42
N PHE A 161 0.99 -11.27 15.99
CA PHE A 161 0.35 -10.98 17.27
C PHE A 161 -1.15 -11.34 17.24
N LEU A 162 -1.89 -10.84 16.25
CA LEU A 162 -3.34 -11.04 16.18
C LEU A 162 -3.70 -12.51 15.99
N ARG A 163 -3.04 -13.21 15.08
CA ARG A 163 -3.38 -14.60 14.74
C ARG A 163 -2.83 -15.59 15.74
N ASN A 164 -1.55 -15.48 16.08
CA ASN A 164 -0.84 -16.51 16.82
C ASN A 164 -0.80 -16.27 18.32
N CYS A 165 -0.94 -15.03 18.78
CA CYS A 165 -1.06 -14.74 20.21
C CYS A 165 -2.52 -14.48 20.59
N TRP A 166 -3.11 -13.39 20.08
CA TRP A 166 -4.43 -12.93 20.50
C TRP A 166 -5.54 -13.95 20.25
N GLU A 167 -5.62 -14.49 19.03
CA GLU A 167 -6.65 -15.47 18.64
C GLU A 167 -6.32 -16.89 19.09
N LYS A 168 -5.22 -17.47 18.62
CA LYS A 168 -4.91 -18.89 18.86
C LYS A 168 -4.66 -19.25 20.32
N GLN A 169 -4.09 -18.35 21.13
CA GLN A 169 -3.85 -18.62 22.55
C GLN A 169 -5.06 -18.26 23.43
N GLY A 170 -6.18 -17.84 22.83
CA GLY A 170 -7.44 -17.66 23.53
C GLY A 170 -7.55 -16.39 24.36
N PHE A 171 -6.69 -15.39 24.13
CA PHE A 171 -6.77 -14.08 24.81
C PHE A 171 -7.92 -13.23 24.29
N LYS A 172 -8.34 -13.41 23.03
CA LYS A 172 -9.37 -12.61 22.37
C LYS A 172 -10.66 -12.52 23.16
N ARG A 173 -11.08 -11.29 23.46
CA ARG A 173 -12.38 -10.96 24.07
C ARG A 173 -13.05 -9.83 23.29
N SER A 174 -14.36 -9.71 23.43
CA SER A 174 -15.11 -8.54 22.96
C SER A 174 -14.68 -7.31 23.77
N LEU A 175 -14.70 -6.12 23.16
CA LEU A 175 -14.32 -4.85 23.81
C LEU A 175 -15.12 -4.56 25.09
N VAL A 176 -16.36 -5.02 25.15
CA VAL A 176 -17.25 -4.83 26.32
C VAL A 176 -17.09 -5.92 27.38
N HIS A 177 -16.25 -6.93 27.14
CA HIS A 177 -16.03 -7.99 28.11
C HIS A 177 -15.20 -7.46 29.29
N PRO A 178 -15.54 -7.77 30.55
CA PRO A 178 -14.82 -7.26 31.72
C PRO A 178 -13.31 -7.58 31.66
N ASP A 179 -12.96 -8.80 31.23
CA ASP A 179 -11.56 -9.24 31.13
C ASP A 179 -10.81 -8.74 29.88
N TYR A 180 -11.41 -7.90 29.03
CA TYR A 180 -10.76 -7.47 27.77
C TYR A 180 -9.40 -6.82 28.02
N ALA A 181 -9.37 -5.84 28.93
CA ALA A 181 -8.16 -5.08 29.23
C ALA A 181 -7.07 -5.96 29.86
N GLU A 182 -7.46 -6.83 30.80
CA GLU A 182 -6.52 -7.74 31.46
C GLU A 182 -5.93 -8.75 30.47
N ASN A 183 -6.76 -9.34 29.60
CA ASN A 183 -6.28 -10.28 28.60
C ASN A 183 -5.44 -9.62 27.51
N LEU A 184 -5.76 -8.39 27.11
CA LEU A 184 -4.92 -7.63 26.19
C LEU A 184 -3.54 -7.41 26.78
N MET A 185 -3.46 -6.97 28.04
CA MET A 185 -2.19 -6.78 28.73
C MET A 185 -1.38 -8.07 28.84
N LYS A 186 -2.04 -9.19 29.22
CA LYS A 186 -1.39 -10.52 29.25
C LYS A 186 -0.88 -10.94 27.88
N ALA A 187 -1.66 -10.76 26.82
CA ALA A 187 -1.26 -11.10 25.45
C ALA A 187 -0.02 -10.30 25.03
N VAL A 188 0.01 -9.00 25.31
CA VAL A 188 1.17 -8.15 25.01
C VAL A 188 2.42 -8.64 25.74
N ILE A 189 2.32 -8.90 27.05
CA ILE A 189 3.46 -9.40 27.85
C ILE A 189 3.97 -10.73 27.29
N VAL A 190 3.09 -11.70 27.04
CA VAL A 190 3.45 -13.01 26.51
C VAL A 190 4.11 -12.89 25.14
N TYR A 191 3.56 -12.04 24.27
CA TYR A 191 4.10 -11.83 22.94
C TYR A 191 5.49 -11.17 22.96
N SER A 192 5.67 -10.13 23.79
CA SER A 192 6.97 -9.47 23.95
C SER A 192 8.02 -10.44 24.50
N LEU A 193 7.70 -11.20 25.55
CA LEU A 193 8.64 -12.16 26.15
C LEU A 193 9.11 -13.23 25.15
N LYS A 194 8.23 -13.67 24.24
CA LYS A 194 8.58 -14.68 23.22
C LYS A 194 9.57 -14.18 22.17
N ASN A 195 9.63 -12.86 21.94
CA ASN A 195 10.40 -12.26 20.85
C ASN A 195 11.59 -11.39 21.33
N ILE A 196 11.92 -11.43 22.64
CA ILE A 196 13.07 -10.72 23.24
C ILE A 196 14.33 -11.63 23.36
N LEU A 197 14.24 -12.90 22.96
CA LEU A 197 15.34 -13.89 22.95
C LEU A 197 15.64 -14.36 21.52
#